data_AF-A0A836WTW9-F1
#
_entry.id   AF-A0A836WTW9-F1
#
_cell.length_a   1.000
_cell.length_b   1.000
_cell.length_c   1.000
_cell.angle_alpha   90.00
_cell.angle_beta   90.00
_cell.angle_gamma   90.00
#
_symmetry.space_group_name_H-M   'P 1'
#
loop_
_entity.id
_entity.type
_entity.pdbx_description
1 polymer ?
#
loop_
_entity_poly.entity_id
_entity_poly.type
_entity_poly.pdbx_seq_one_letter_code
_entity_poly.pdbx_strand_id
1 'polypeptide(L)'
;MKEVNKAKGIIPFESVKLALASPDRIREWSYGEVKKPETLNYRTLKPEKDGLFCAKIFGPIKDYECLCGKYKKKKYEGTICDRCGVEVTKSDVRRERFGHIELAAPVAHIWYLKSTPSKLGNLLGLTSRDIERVIYFESYLIIEHPEEDEEEAFENDPNTIPFIDGALTKWVKIYVKSEDEFRSEYEYEHSEKYEYGMGAEKVKDVLSRLDLEAFASKLRKELKSYAVGFDELGIEFKETHERLYKKVLAEIARKLTEAGIRLGEVVPTDKDLDAIISKDYYVIVDPKDTGLQLGAIIHLEEIENLKAEYGEEGFVALTGPKAIEELYKKYREIHPEIPIFDGIREAVRQTILKEVAEQKLKKLIRKLRLIEGFINSGNKPEWMILDVIPVIPPDLRPLIPLDGGRFATSDLNDLYRRVINRNNRLKRLIDLDAPEIIIRNEKRMLQEAVDALIDNGRRGRIVAQNNRPLKSLSDSLRGKQGRFRQNLLGKRVDYSGRSVIVVGPELQMHECGLPKQMALELF
;
A
#
# COMPACT_ATOMS: atom_id res chain seq x y z
N MET A 1 -28.94 5.10 9.57
CA MET A 1 -28.92 3.91 10.46
C MET A 1 -28.40 4.31 11.83
N LYS A 2 -29.28 4.63 12.78
CA LYS A 2 -28.90 4.92 14.18
C LYS A 2 -29.88 4.28 15.16
N GLU A 3 -30.02 2.96 15.07
CA GLU A 3 -30.48 2.11 16.18
C GLU A 3 -29.75 0.78 16.07
N VAL A 4 -28.55 0.70 16.65
CA VAL A 4 -27.97 -0.60 16.99
C VAL A 4 -28.25 -0.79 18.47
N ASN A 5 -29.22 -1.67 18.73
CA ASN A 5 -29.53 -2.24 20.02
C ASN A 5 -28.25 -2.43 20.85
N LYS A 6 -28.13 -1.68 21.95
CA LYS A 6 -27.17 -1.96 23.03
C LYS A 6 -27.61 -3.22 23.78
N ALA A 7 -27.64 -4.36 23.09
CA ALA A 7 -27.69 -5.65 23.76
C ALA A 7 -26.37 -5.81 24.53
N LYS A 8 -26.44 -5.92 25.84
CA LYS A 8 -25.31 -6.28 26.70
C LYS A 8 -24.91 -7.73 26.40
N GLY A 9 -24.05 -7.92 25.41
CA GLY A 9 -23.50 -9.21 25.00
C GLY A 9 -22.49 -9.01 23.88
N ILE A 10 -21.45 -9.85 23.84
CA ILE A 10 -20.53 -9.91 22.70
C ILE A 10 -21.38 -10.43 21.54
N ILE A 11 -21.68 -9.57 20.56
CA ILE A 11 -22.20 -10.06 19.28
C ILE A 11 -21.07 -10.92 18.70
N PRO A 12 -21.30 -12.23 18.47
CA PRO A 12 -20.28 -13.06 17.86
C PRO A 12 -19.95 -12.47 16.48
N PHE A 13 -18.70 -12.08 16.28
CA PHE A 13 -18.21 -11.59 15.00
C PHE A 13 -17.29 -12.66 14.39
N GLU A 14 -17.44 -12.91 13.10
CA GLU A 14 -16.65 -13.91 12.38
C GLU A 14 -15.29 -13.34 11.92
N SER A 15 -15.25 -12.04 11.58
CA SER A 15 -14.05 -11.41 11.06
C SER A 15 -13.96 -9.93 11.42
N VAL A 16 -12.74 -9.37 11.35
CA VAL A 16 -12.45 -7.95 11.52
C VAL A 16 -11.83 -7.42 10.23
N LYS A 17 -12.50 -6.46 9.58
CA LYS A 17 -12.02 -5.81 8.36
C LYS A 17 -11.31 -4.49 8.68
N LEU A 18 -10.15 -4.28 8.08
CA LEU A 18 -9.43 -3.00 8.07
C LEU A 18 -9.45 -2.43 6.66
N ALA A 19 -9.72 -1.13 6.53
CA ALA A 19 -9.79 -0.42 5.26
C ALA A 19 -9.34 1.04 5.45
N LEU A 20 -9.08 1.73 4.33
CA LEU A 20 -8.84 3.17 4.35
C LEU A 20 -10.11 3.90 4.79
N ALA A 21 -9.94 5.00 5.52
CA ALA A 21 -11.04 5.86 5.92
C ALA A 21 -11.14 7.01 4.94
N SER A 22 -12.27 7.10 4.21
CA SER A 22 -12.57 8.27 3.39
C SER A 22 -12.80 9.51 4.28
N PRO A 23 -12.61 10.72 3.75
CA PRO A 23 -12.95 11.95 4.48
C PRO A 23 -14.38 11.95 5.02
N ASP A 24 -15.34 11.48 4.22
CA ASP A 24 -16.75 11.41 4.62
C ASP A 24 -16.97 10.43 5.77
N ARG A 25 -16.31 9.27 5.73
CA ARG A 25 -16.38 8.28 6.81
C ARG A 25 -15.79 8.82 8.11
N ILE A 26 -14.73 9.64 8.04
CA ILE A 26 -14.18 10.32 9.22
C ILE A 26 -15.18 11.34 9.79
N ARG A 27 -15.88 12.09 8.92
CA ARG A 27 -16.93 13.02 9.34
C ARG A 27 -18.11 12.29 9.98
N GLU A 28 -18.50 11.12 9.46
CA GLU A 28 -19.56 10.27 10.04
C GLU A 28 -19.26 9.81 11.47
N TRP A 29 -17.99 9.50 11.77
CA TRP A 29 -17.57 9.14 13.14
C TRP A 29 -17.57 10.32 14.10
N SER A 30 -17.48 11.53 13.55
CA SER A 30 -17.24 12.72 14.32
C SER A 30 -18.52 13.28 14.93
N TYR A 31 -18.40 13.76 16.17
CA TYR A 31 -19.43 14.51 16.87
C TYR A 31 -19.25 16.03 16.76
N GLY A 32 -18.19 16.49 16.07
CA GLY A 32 -17.93 17.91 15.84
C GLY A 32 -16.48 18.24 15.48
N GLU A 33 -16.30 19.39 14.85
CA GLU A 33 -14.98 19.93 14.47
C GLU A 33 -14.30 20.58 15.68
N VAL A 34 -13.04 20.22 15.92
CA VAL A 34 -12.17 20.87 16.90
C VAL A 34 -11.47 22.06 16.24
N LYS A 35 -11.99 23.26 16.48
CA LYS A 35 -11.48 24.51 15.88
C LYS A 35 -10.36 25.14 16.69
N LYS A 36 -10.34 24.89 17.99
CA LYS A 36 -9.53 25.62 18.96
C LYS A 36 -8.40 24.76 19.55
N PRO A 37 -7.17 25.27 19.64
CA PRO A 37 -6.04 24.54 20.25
C PRO A 37 -6.15 24.41 21.77
N GLU A 38 -7.02 25.21 22.41
CA GLU A 38 -7.16 25.26 23.86
C GLU A 38 -7.71 23.95 24.45
N THR A 39 -7.30 23.66 25.69
CA THR A 39 -7.68 22.44 26.42
C THR A 39 -8.73 22.76 27.48
N LEU A 40 -8.29 23.25 28.64
CA LEU A 40 -9.13 23.66 29.77
C LEU A 40 -8.87 25.13 30.09
N ASN A 41 -9.89 25.80 30.62
CA ASN A 41 -9.74 27.11 31.20
C ASN A 41 -8.95 27.02 32.51
N TYR A 42 -7.87 27.80 32.65
CA TYR A 42 -6.99 27.73 33.82
C TYR A 42 -7.66 28.15 35.15
N ARG A 43 -8.74 28.97 35.11
CA ARG A 43 -9.46 29.40 36.32
C ARG A 43 -10.57 28.43 36.71
N THR A 44 -11.39 28.06 35.73
CA THR A 44 -12.60 27.26 36.01
C THR A 44 -12.36 25.76 35.93
N LEU A 45 -11.22 25.34 35.38
CA LEU A 45 -10.87 23.95 35.05
C LEU A 45 -11.89 23.26 34.14
N LYS A 46 -12.79 24.05 33.51
CA LYS A 46 -13.77 23.55 32.55
C LYS A 46 -13.16 23.52 31.15
N PRO A 47 -13.54 22.54 30.32
CA PRO A 47 -13.14 22.49 28.93
C PRO A 47 -13.57 23.72 28.15
N GLU A 48 -12.65 24.23 27.34
CA GLU A 48 -12.95 25.33 26.43
C GLU A 48 -13.89 24.88 25.30
N LYS A 49 -14.75 25.80 24.86
CA LYS A 49 -15.69 25.54 23.76
C LYS A 49 -14.92 25.38 22.45
N ASP A 50 -15.29 24.37 21.65
CA ASP A 50 -14.65 23.99 20.38
C ASP A 50 -13.16 23.59 20.49
N GLY A 51 -12.66 23.42 21.72
CA GLY A 51 -11.30 22.97 22.02
C GLY A 51 -11.13 21.46 22.09
N LEU A 52 -9.91 21.01 22.40
CA LEU A 52 -9.51 19.58 22.42
C LEU A 52 -10.28 18.71 23.43
N PHE A 53 -10.91 19.31 24.43
CA PHE A 53 -11.68 18.60 25.47
C PHE A 53 -13.16 18.99 25.48
N CYS A 54 -13.63 19.71 24.45
CA CYS A 54 -14.96 20.31 24.39
C CYS A 54 -16.07 19.30 24.72
N ALA A 55 -16.84 19.58 25.77
CA ALA A 55 -17.93 18.71 26.20
C ALA A 55 -19.10 18.64 25.20
N LYS A 56 -19.25 19.64 24.32
CA LYS A 56 -20.25 19.59 23.23
C LYS A 56 -19.94 18.49 22.23
N ILE A 57 -18.66 18.30 21.92
CA ILE A 57 -18.18 17.32 20.93
C ILE A 57 -18.06 15.95 21.59
N PHE A 58 -17.30 15.86 22.67
CA PHE A 58 -16.89 14.57 23.24
C PHE A 58 -17.86 14.04 24.30
N GLY A 59 -18.78 14.85 24.80
CA GLY A 59 -19.75 14.47 25.84
C GLY A 59 -19.43 15.04 27.23
N PRO A 60 -20.31 14.80 28.20
CA PRO A 60 -20.28 15.43 29.52
C PRO A 60 -19.14 14.90 30.40
N ILE A 61 -18.60 15.75 31.28
CA ILE A 61 -17.50 15.40 32.21
C ILE A 61 -18.00 14.52 33.35
N LYS A 62 -19.24 14.75 33.79
CA LYS A 62 -19.90 14.03 34.86
C LYS A 62 -21.15 13.35 34.32
N ASP A 63 -21.47 12.19 34.86
CA ASP A 63 -22.66 11.45 34.48
C ASP A 63 -23.92 12.29 34.61
N TYR A 64 -24.69 12.35 33.51
CA TYR A 64 -25.98 13.01 33.45
C TYR A 64 -25.96 14.48 33.89
N GLU A 65 -24.86 15.20 33.66
CA GLU A 65 -24.72 16.62 33.96
C GLU A 65 -24.13 17.39 32.77
N CYS A 66 -24.86 18.42 32.31
CA CYS A 66 -24.35 19.32 31.27
C CYS A 66 -23.31 20.31 31.83
N LEU A 67 -22.45 20.87 30.96
CA LEU A 67 -21.31 21.71 31.39
C LEU A 67 -21.69 22.98 32.18
N CYS A 68 -22.84 23.59 31.84
CA CYS A 68 -23.34 24.79 32.52
C CYS A 68 -24.14 24.48 33.80
N GLY A 69 -24.48 23.21 34.04
CA GLY A 69 -25.28 22.79 35.19
C GLY A 69 -26.78 23.03 35.10
N LYS A 70 -27.33 23.47 33.95
CA LYS A 70 -28.78 23.67 33.73
C LYS A 70 -29.55 22.34 33.86
N TYR A 71 -29.10 21.31 33.16
CA TYR A 71 -29.65 19.96 33.23
C TYR A 71 -28.72 19.06 34.05
N LYS A 72 -29.29 18.41 35.07
CA LYS A 72 -28.62 17.50 36.00
C LYS A 72 -29.52 16.32 36.34
N LYS A 73 -28.91 15.16 36.61
CA LYS A 73 -29.55 13.87 36.94
C LYS A 73 -30.09 13.14 35.71
N LYS A 74 -30.26 11.83 35.87
CA LYS A 74 -30.69 10.89 34.82
C LYS A 74 -32.02 11.23 34.14
N LYS A 75 -32.92 11.97 34.80
CA LYS A 75 -34.22 12.35 34.21
C LYS A 75 -34.13 13.19 32.92
N TYR A 76 -32.99 13.83 32.66
CA TYR A 76 -32.75 14.59 31.42
C TYR A 76 -31.88 13.83 30.41
N GLU A 77 -31.68 12.52 30.59
CA GLU A 77 -30.91 11.68 29.67
C GLU A 77 -31.38 11.86 28.22
N GLY A 78 -30.43 12.09 27.30
CA GLY A 78 -30.69 12.36 25.88
C GLY A 78 -31.01 13.81 25.54
N THR A 79 -31.23 14.69 26.53
CA THR A 79 -31.51 16.12 26.26
C THR A 79 -30.22 16.85 25.90
N ILE A 80 -30.24 17.59 24.78
CA ILE A 80 -29.16 18.52 24.40
C ILE A 80 -29.43 19.88 25.06
N CYS A 81 -28.47 20.35 25.85
CA CYS A 81 -28.61 21.62 26.54
C CYS A 81 -28.62 22.81 25.57
N ASP A 82 -29.66 23.64 25.60
CA ASP A 82 -29.79 24.87 24.82
C ASP A 82 -28.71 25.93 25.14
N ARG A 83 -28.22 25.98 26.38
CA ARG A 83 -27.20 26.96 26.79
C ARG A 83 -25.77 26.57 26.41
N CYS A 84 -25.40 25.29 26.57
CA CYS A 84 -24.01 24.84 26.36
C CYS A 84 -23.84 23.84 25.21
N GLY A 85 -24.94 23.34 24.62
CA GLY A 85 -24.93 22.35 23.54
C GLY A 85 -24.52 20.94 23.97
N VAL A 86 -24.30 20.70 25.27
CA VAL A 86 -23.85 19.40 25.77
C VAL A 86 -25.05 18.47 25.96
N GLU A 87 -24.93 17.28 25.39
CA GLU A 87 -25.87 16.18 25.59
C GLU A 87 -25.72 15.58 26.99
N VAL A 88 -26.84 15.39 27.68
CA VAL A 88 -26.88 14.77 29.00
C VAL A 88 -26.88 13.25 28.83
N THR A 89 -25.73 12.64 29.09
CA THR A 89 -25.52 11.17 28.99
C THR A 89 -24.43 10.74 29.99
N LYS A 90 -24.01 9.48 29.95
CA LYS A 90 -22.88 8.99 30.76
C LYS A 90 -21.57 9.62 30.30
N SER A 91 -20.62 9.86 31.21
CA SER A 91 -19.30 10.39 30.85
C SER A 91 -18.47 9.40 30.03
N ASP A 92 -18.76 8.09 30.11
CA ASP A 92 -18.05 7.04 29.37
C ASP A 92 -18.02 7.25 27.86
N VAL A 93 -18.99 7.99 27.30
CA VAL A 93 -19.01 8.35 25.87
C VAL A 93 -17.75 9.13 25.45
N ARG A 94 -17.06 9.78 26.39
CA ARG A 94 -15.78 10.48 26.17
C ARG A 94 -14.61 9.55 25.87
N ARG A 95 -14.81 8.24 25.98
CA ARG A 95 -13.88 7.19 25.53
C ARG A 95 -14.16 6.69 24.12
N GLU A 96 -15.33 7.03 23.56
CA GLU A 96 -15.85 6.48 22.29
C GLU A 96 -16.07 7.55 21.22
N ARG A 97 -16.48 8.77 21.59
CA ARG A 97 -16.81 9.84 20.65
C ARG A 97 -15.56 10.46 20.03
N PHE A 98 -15.47 10.42 18.70
CA PHE A 98 -14.41 11.08 17.95
C PHE A 98 -14.77 12.54 17.64
N GLY A 99 -13.75 13.38 17.57
CA GLY A 99 -13.81 14.70 16.94
C GLY A 99 -13.13 14.65 15.57
N HIS A 100 -13.15 15.74 14.82
CA HIS A 100 -12.33 15.87 13.62
C HIS A 100 -11.74 17.27 13.50
N ILE A 101 -10.72 17.42 12.65
CA ILE A 101 -10.16 18.72 12.22
C ILE A 101 -10.32 18.78 10.71
N GLU A 102 -11.00 19.80 10.20
CA GLU A 102 -11.09 20.08 8.76
C GLU A 102 -9.85 20.88 8.34
N LEU A 103 -9.01 20.27 7.50
CA LEU A 103 -7.77 20.88 7.06
C LEU A 103 -8.04 21.94 5.99
N ALA A 104 -7.26 23.01 6.02
CA ALA A 104 -7.30 24.09 5.05
C ALA A 104 -6.62 23.72 3.73
N ALA A 105 -5.73 22.71 3.76
CA ALA A 105 -5.11 22.13 2.59
C ALA A 105 -4.98 20.62 2.80
N PRO A 106 -5.12 19.79 1.74
CA PRO A 106 -4.91 18.36 1.81
C PRO A 106 -3.49 18.02 2.27
N VAL A 107 -3.34 16.90 2.99
CA VAL A 107 -2.07 16.46 3.58
C VAL A 107 -1.86 14.97 3.32
N ALA A 108 -0.69 14.58 2.82
CA ALA A 108 -0.39 13.16 2.58
C ALA A 108 -0.24 12.39 3.90
N HIS A 109 -0.82 11.20 4.00
CA HIS A 109 -0.62 10.36 5.17
C HIS A 109 0.78 9.71 5.12
N ILE A 110 1.61 10.00 6.13
CA ILE A 110 3.05 9.65 6.17
C ILE A 110 3.36 8.17 5.94
N TRP A 111 2.48 7.25 6.37
CA TRP A 111 2.67 5.81 6.12
C TRP A 111 2.69 5.44 4.63
N TYR A 112 1.90 6.09 3.77
CA TYR A 112 1.87 5.80 2.34
C TYR A 112 2.96 6.55 1.57
N LEU A 113 3.44 7.66 2.13
CA LEU A 113 4.54 8.44 1.60
C LEU A 113 5.90 7.80 1.88
N LYS A 114 6.18 7.46 3.16
CA LYS A 114 7.49 6.99 3.66
C LYS A 114 7.54 5.48 3.94
N SER A 115 6.58 4.69 3.45
CA SER A 115 6.76 3.24 3.38
C SER A 115 7.92 2.89 2.44
N THR A 116 8.55 1.74 2.66
CA THR A 116 9.56 1.19 1.76
C THR A 116 9.02 -0.08 1.11
N PRO A 117 8.64 -0.05 -0.18
CA PRO A 117 8.59 1.10 -1.11
C PRO A 117 7.40 2.05 -0.82
N SER A 118 7.50 3.29 -1.30
CA SER A 118 6.43 4.29 -1.17
C SER A 118 5.20 3.84 -1.95
N LYS A 119 4.01 3.86 -1.34
CA LYS A 119 2.78 3.49 -2.04
C LYS A 119 2.39 4.56 -3.06
N LEU A 120 2.52 5.83 -2.67
CA LEU A 120 2.27 6.98 -3.54
C LEU A 120 3.24 6.99 -4.73
N GLY A 121 4.55 6.90 -4.46
CA GLY A 121 5.56 6.87 -5.52
C GLY A 121 5.34 5.69 -6.48
N ASN A 122 5.05 4.50 -5.95
CA ASN A 122 4.84 3.32 -6.79
C ASN A 122 3.61 3.43 -7.70
N LEU A 123 2.50 4.04 -7.25
CA LEU A 123 1.33 4.28 -8.09
C LEU A 123 1.66 5.25 -9.23
N LEU A 124 2.31 6.36 -8.90
CA LEU A 124 2.60 7.44 -9.85
C LEU A 124 3.82 7.20 -10.74
N GLY A 125 4.54 6.09 -10.55
CA GLY A 125 5.80 5.83 -11.27
C GLY A 125 6.96 6.72 -10.82
N LEU A 126 6.86 7.36 -9.65
CA LEU A 126 7.85 8.28 -9.12
C LEU A 126 8.74 7.61 -8.06
N THR A 127 9.96 8.12 -7.91
CA THR A 127 10.82 7.68 -6.82
C THR A 127 10.30 8.21 -5.47
N SER A 128 10.66 7.54 -4.37
CA SER A 128 10.28 8.00 -3.02
C SER A 128 10.82 9.41 -2.70
N ARG A 129 11.92 9.83 -3.36
CA ARG A 129 12.51 11.16 -3.18
C ARG A 129 11.75 12.21 -3.96
N ASP A 130 11.33 11.90 -5.19
CA ASP A 130 10.63 12.86 -6.04
C ASP A 130 9.24 13.16 -5.50
N ILE A 131 8.49 12.13 -5.10
CA ILE A 131 7.18 12.34 -4.46
C ILE A 131 7.31 13.13 -3.15
N GLU A 132 8.39 12.94 -2.39
CA GLU A 132 8.66 13.74 -1.20
C GLU A 132 8.89 15.21 -1.54
N ARG A 133 9.75 15.51 -2.52
CA ARG A 133 10.02 16.89 -2.96
C ARG A 133 8.74 17.61 -3.38
N VAL A 134 7.82 16.91 -4.06
CA VAL A 134 6.50 17.47 -4.43
C VAL A 134 5.66 17.75 -3.20
N ILE A 135 5.47 16.76 -2.30
CA ILE A 135 4.61 16.90 -1.11
C ILE A 135 5.06 18.02 -0.18
N TYR A 136 6.39 18.22 -0.03
CA TYR A 136 6.94 19.26 0.85
C TYR A 136 7.26 20.58 0.13
N PHE A 137 6.66 20.82 -1.05
CA PHE A 137 6.75 22.08 -1.78
C PHE A 137 8.19 22.48 -2.18
N GLU A 138 9.04 21.50 -2.49
CA GLU A 138 10.41 21.72 -2.98
C GLU A 138 10.49 21.65 -4.51
N SER A 139 9.53 21.00 -5.18
CA SER A 139 9.56 20.76 -6.63
C SER A 139 8.15 20.63 -7.20
N TYR A 140 8.00 20.98 -8.47
CA TYR A 140 6.72 20.88 -9.19
C TYR A 140 6.53 19.47 -9.72
N LEU A 141 5.29 18.99 -9.63
CA LEU A 141 4.80 17.84 -10.36
C LEU A 141 4.23 18.35 -11.69
N ILE A 142 4.77 17.86 -12.80
CA ILE A 142 4.32 18.19 -14.15
C ILE A 142 3.58 16.98 -14.71
N ILE A 143 2.43 17.24 -15.31
CA ILE A 143 1.60 16.29 -16.04
C ILE A 143 1.64 16.74 -17.48
N GLU A 144 2.11 15.87 -18.36
CA GLU A 144 2.13 16.08 -19.80
C GLU A 144 1.01 15.24 -20.43
N HIS A 145 0.11 15.93 -21.12
CA HIS A 145 -0.99 15.36 -21.90
C HIS A 145 -0.53 15.10 -23.35
N PRO A 146 -0.99 14.01 -23.97
CA PRO A 146 -0.71 13.75 -25.37
C PRO A 146 -1.49 14.71 -26.27
N GLU A 147 -0.88 15.09 -27.39
CA GLU A 147 -1.59 15.68 -28.54
C GLU A 147 -2.27 14.56 -29.36
N GLU A 148 -3.20 14.90 -30.26
CA GLU A 148 -4.03 13.92 -31.01
C GLU A 148 -3.20 12.89 -31.78
N ASP A 149 -2.02 13.27 -32.28
CA ASP A 149 -1.09 12.41 -33.00
C ASP A 149 -0.14 11.62 -32.07
N GLU A 150 -0.06 11.96 -30.78
CA GLU A 150 0.83 11.32 -29.80
C GLU A 150 0.11 10.26 -28.93
N GLU A 151 -1.23 10.12 -29.03
CA GLU A 151 -2.02 9.25 -28.15
C GLU A 151 -1.54 7.79 -28.15
N GLU A 152 -1.28 7.20 -29.33
CA GLU A 152 -0.78 5.82 -29.45
C GLU A 152 0.62 5.67 -28.85
N ALA A 153 1.47 6.69 -29.00
CA ALA A 153 2.83 6.67 -28.44
C ALA A 153 2.79 6.72 -26.90
N PHE A 154 1.90 7.52 -26.32
CA PHE A 154 1.70 7.58 -24.87
C PHE A 154 1.08 6.31 -24.31
N GLU A 155 0.12 5.70 -25.00
CA GLU A 155 -0.45 4.43 -24.57
C GLU A 155 0.60 3.31 -24.50
N ASN A 156 1.52 3.27 -25.45
CA ASN A 156 2.56 2.24 -25.51
C ASN A 156 3.77 2.52 -24.58
N ASP A 157 3.97 3.75 -24.10
CA ASP A 157 5.08 4.10 -23.21
C ASP A 157 4.90 3.46 -21.82
N PRO A 158 5.87 2.68 -21.28
CA PRO A 158 5.75 2.06 -19.96
C PRO A 158 5.70 3.05 -18.79
N ASN A 159 6.10 4.31 -18.98
CA ASN A 159 6.15 5.33 -17.94
C ASN A 159 4.88 6.21 -17.89
N THR A 160 3.89 5.96 -18.73
CA THR A 160 2.61 6.67 -18.66
C THR A 160 1.66 6.06 -17.63
N ILE A 161 0.75 6.90 -17.16
CA ILE A 161 -0.33 6.50 -16.27
C ILE A 161 -1.68 6.89 -16.88
N PRO A 162 -2.75 6.11 -16.65
CA PRO A 162 -4.04 6.36 -17.25
C PRO A 162 -4.89 7.28 -16.38
N PHE A 163 -5.44 8.33 -16.99
CA PHE A 163 -6.38 9.27 -16.40
C PHE A 163 -7.77 9.11 -17.00
N ILE A 164 -8.78 9.29 -16.17
CA ILE A 164 -10.19 9.39 -16.55
C ILE A 164 -10.44 10.85 -16.92
N ASP A 165 -10.77 11.09 -18.18
CA ASP A 165 -11.21 12.38 -18.71
C ASP A 165 -12.61 12.22 -19.31
N GLY A 166 -13.63 12.57 -18.52
CA GLY A 166 -15.03 12.29 -18.86
C GLY A 166 -15.33 10.79 -18.89
N ALA A 167 -15.61 10.25 -20.08
CA ALA A 167 -15.87 8.83 -20.30
C ALA A 167 -14.69 8.09 -20.96
N LEU A 168 -13.59 8.80 -21.25
CA LEU A 168 -12.44 8.26 -21.97
C LEU A 168 -11.22 8.18 -21.04
N THR A 169 -10.35 7.22 -21.33
CA THR A 169 -9.08 7.04 -20.61
C THR A 169 -7.95 7.62 -21.46
N LYS A 170 -7.25 8.64 -20.94
CA LYS A 170 -6.08 9.25 -21.58
C LYS A 170 -4.81 8.85 -20.85
N TRP A 171 -3.73 8.58 -21.59
CA TRP A 171 -2.44 8.23 -21.01
C TRP A 171 -1.59 9.49 -20.88
N VAL A 172 -1.11 9.78 -19.67
CA VAL A 172 -0.30 10.99 -19.40
C VAL A 172 1.07 10.60 -18.86
N LYS A 173 2.06 11.47 -19.07
CA LYS A 173 3.39 11.35 -18.45
C LYS A 173 3.47 12.25 -17.25
N ILE A 174 4.18 11.79 -16.21
CA ILE A 174 4.41 12.57 -14.99
C ILE A 174 5.90 12.72 -14.74
N TYR A 175 6.29 13.95 -14.46
CA TYR A 175 7.67 14.32 -14.12
C TYR A 175 7.71 15.17 -12.87
N VAL A 176 8.89 15.22 -12.25
CA VAL A 176 9.17 16.14 -11.14
C VAL A 176 10.32 17.04 -11.55
N LYS A 177 10.07 18.34 -11.54
CA LYS A 177 11.03 19.38 -11.94
C LYS A 177 11.30 20.32 -10.78
N SER A 178 12.56 20.69 -10.61
CA SER A 178 12.94 21.73 -9.65
C SER A 178 12.34 23.08 -10.06
N GLU A 179 12.36 24.05 -9.16
CA GLU A 179 11.83 25.39 -9.44
C GLU A 179 12.58 26.08 -10.58
N ASP A 180 13.91 25.94 -10.65
CA ASP A 180 14.72 26.53 -11.73
C ASP A 180 14.41 25.88 -13.09
N GLU A 181 14.37 24.54 -13.15
CA GLU A 181 14.01 23.81 -14.38
C GLU A 181 12.58 24.13 -14.83
N PHE A 182 11.65 24.24 -13.87
CA PHE A 182 10.27 24.58 -14.16
C PHE A 182 10.17 25.96 -14.83
N ARG A 183 10.89 26.94 -14.31
CA ARG A 183 10.91 28.31 -14.85
C ARG A 183 11.54 28.43 -16.23
N SER A 184 12.57 27.63 -16.53
CA SER A 184 13.20 27.65 -17.84
C SER A 184 12.37 26.95 -18.92
N GLU A 185 11.69 25.84 -18.57
CA GLU A 185 11.04 24.96 -19.55
C GLU A 185 9.53 25.22 -19.69
N TYR A 186 8.81 25.54 -18.61
CA TYR A 186 7.33 25.53 -18.59
C TYR A 186 6.67 26.87 -18.24
N GLU A 187 7.39 27.81 -17.60
CA GLU A 187 6.79 29.10 -17.17
C GLU A 187 6.28 29.95 -18.34
N TYR A 188 6.86 29.80 -19.54
CA TYR A 188 6.47 30.56 -20.74
C TYR A 188 5.65 29.73 -21.75
N GLU A 189 5.67 28.40 -21.66
CA GLU A 189 4.87 27.50 -22.48
C GLU A 189 3.47 27.34 -21.86
N HIS A 190 2.60 28.33 -22.07
CA HIS A 190 1.18 28.23 -21.70
C HIS A 190 0.41 27.42 -22.76
N SER A 191 0.81 26.16 -22.97
CA SER A 191 0.08 25.22 -23.82
C SER A 191 -0.89 24.39 -22.96
N GLU A 192 -2.01 23.97 -23.55
CA GLU A 192 -2.95 23.03 -22.94
C GLU A 192 -2.32 21.64 -22.69
N LYS A 193 -1.07 21.43 -23.15
CA LYS A 193 -0.28 20.21 -23.02
C LYS A 193 0.16 19.93 -21.58
N TYR A 194 0.45 20.96 -20.78
CA TYR A 194 1.07 20.79 -19.46
C TYR A 194 0.18 21.28 -18.31
N GLU A 195 -0.07 20.40 -17.34
CA GLU A 195 -0.69 20.75 -16.06
C GLU A 195 0.35 20.57 -14.94
N TYR A 196 0.51 21.55 -14.06
CA TYR A 196 1.53 21.49 -13.01
C TYR A 196 1.03 21.93 -11.64
N GLY A 197 1.73 21.53 -10.59
CA GLY A 197 1.45 21.97 -9.23
C GLY A 197 2.39 21.38 -8.19
N MET A 198 2.20 21.78 -6.94
CA MET A 198 2.97 21.30 -5.80
C MET A 198 2.07 20.76 -4.69
N GLY A 199 2.68 20.01 -3.77
CA GLY A 199 2.05 19.59 -2.53
C GLY A 199 1.12 18.40 -2.68
N ALA A 200 0.53 18.01 -1.55
CA ALA A 200 -0.42 16.90 -1.47
C ALA A 200 -1.71 17.15 -2.25
N GLU A 201 -2.05 18.43 -2.48
CA GLU A 201 -3.22 18.84 -3.27
C GLU A 201 -3.12 18.37 -4.72
N LYS A 202 -2.00 18.66 -5.40
CA LYS A 202 -1.80 18.21 -6.78
C LYS A 202 -1.69 16.69 -6.89
N VAL A 203 -1.04 16.05 -5.91
CA VAL A 203 -0.95 14.58 -5.84
C VAL A 203 -2.34 13.96 -5.65
N LYS A 204 -3.21 14.56 -4.85
CA LYS A 204 -4.57 14.08 -4.65
C LYS A 204 -5.39 14.16 -5.93
N ASP A 205 -5.29 15.29 -6.62
CA ASP A 205 -5.95 15.51 -7.90
C ASP A 205 -5.56 14.42 -8.92
N VAL A 206 -4.26 14.18 -9.10
CA VAL A 206 -3.74 13.08 -9.94
C VAL A 206 -4.31 11.72 -9.53
N LEU A 207 -4.32 11.41 -8.23
CA LEU A 207 -4.84 10.13 -7.74
C LEU A 207 -6.35 9.96 -7.97
N SER A 208 -7.13 11.04 -7.90
CA SER A 208 -8.58 11.00 -8.12
C SER A 208 -8.98 10.78 -9.57
N ARG A 209 -8.12 11.17 -10.51
CA ARG A 209 -8.32 10.96 -11.95
C ARG A 209 -7.80 9.61 -12.42
N LEU A 210 -7.15 8.81 -11.58
CA LEU A 210 -6.45 7.60 -12.01
C LEU A 210 -7.43 6.45 -12.37
N ASP A 211 -7.34 5.93 -13.59
CA ASP A 211 -8.11 4.77 -14.03
C ASP A 211 -7.41 3.47 -13.60
N LEU A 212 -7.86 2.90 -12.47
CA LEU A 212 -7.28 1.68 -11.92
C LEU A 212 -7.46 0.45 -12.84
N GLU A 213 -8.57 0.36 -13.57
CA GLU A 213 -8.89 -0.81 -14.40
C GLU A 213 -8.04 -0.84 -15.67
N ALA A 214 -7.93 0.30 -16.36
CA ALA A 214 -7.02 0.45 -17.49
C ALA A 214 -5.57 0.23 -17.07
N PHE A 215 -5.18 0.76 -15.89
CA PHE A 215 -3.82 0.59 -15.39
C PHE A 215 -3.48 -0.87 -15.10
N ALA A 216 -4.38 -1.59 -14.43
CA ALA A 216 -4.21 -3.02 -14.17
C ALA A 216 -4.11 -3.81 -15.48
N SER A 217 -4.93 -3.48 -16.47
CA SER A 217 -4.95 -4.14 -17.76
C SER A 217 -3.64 -3.95 -18.54
N LYS A 218 -3.10 -2.72 -18.59
CA LYS A 218 -1.77 -2.45 -19.18
C LYS A 218 -0.67 -3.21 -18.47
N LEU A 219 -0.63 -3.15 -17.13
CA LEU A 219 0.39 -3.86 -16.35
C LEU A 219 0.30 -5.38 -16.50
N ARG A 220 -0.90 -5.96 -16.67
CA ARG A 220 -1.06 -7.39 -16.98
C ARG A 220 -0.54 -7.73 -18.37
N LYS A 221 -0.79 -6.90 -19.37
CA LYS A 221 -0.23 -7.08 -20.73
C LYS A 221 1.30 -7.02 -20.70
N GLU A 222 1.87 -6.02 -20.01
CA GLU A 222 3.31 -5.90 -19.81
C GLU A 222 3.88 -7.07 -19.00
N LEU A 223 3.16 -7.60 -18.00
CA LEU A 223 3.64 -8.77 -17.27
C LEU A 223 3.60 -10.04 -18.12
N LYS A 224 2.58 -10.22 -18.96
CA LYS A 224 2.43 -11.38 -19.85
C LYS A 224 3.60 -11.47 -20.84
N SER A 225 4.08 -10.36 -21.38
CA SER A 225 5.26 -10.38 -22.27
C SER A 225 6.54 -10.87 -21.56
N TYR A 226 6.58 -10.82 -20.23
CA TYR A 226 7.69 -11.34 -19.41
C TYR A 226 7.40 -12.68 -18.73
N ALA A 227 6.17 -13.19 -18.81
CA ALA A 227 5.76 -14.48 -18.22
C ALA A 227 5.98 -15.67 -19.16
N VAL A 228 6.68 -15.44 -20.27
CA VAL A 228 6.91 -16.41 -21.35
C VAL A 228 7.72 -17.58 -20.83
N GLY A 229 7.07 -18.75 -20.79
CA GLY A 229 7.71 -20.02 -20.53
C GLY A 229 8.28 -20.64 -21.81
N PHE A 230 8.99 -21.75 -21.68
CA PHE A 230 9.45 -22.54 -22.83
C PHE A 230 8.32 -22.86 -23.83
N ASP A 231 7.11 -23.11 -23.34
CA ASP A 231 5.96 -23.51 -24.14
C ASP A 231 5.38 -22.37 -25.00
N GLU A 232 5.75 -21.12 -24.71
CA GLU A 232 5.27 -19.90 -25.39
C GLU A 232 6.32 -19.30 -26.35
N LEU A 233 7.44 -20.02 -26.58
CA LEU A 233 8.43 -19.64 -27.60
C LEU A 233 7.83 -19.81 -29.00
N GLY A 234 7.77 -18.73 -29.78
CA GLY A 234 7.19 -18.74 -31.12
C GLY A 234 7.39 -17.42 -31.86
N ILE A 235 6.74 -17.28 -33.02
CA ILE A 235 6.88 -16.12 -33.92
C ILE A 235 6.51 -14.80 -33.21
N GLU A 236 5.42 -14.77 -32.43
CA GLU A 236 4.99 -13.58 -31.69
C GLU A 236 6.04 -13.10 -30.66
N PHE A 237 6.74 -14.04 -30.00
CA PHE A 237 7.80 -13.70 -29.06
C PHE A 237 9.07 -13.22 -29.76
N LYS A 238 9.38 -13.79 -30.93
CA LYS A 238 10.50 -13.36 -31.80
C LYS A 238 10.29 -11.93 -32.32
N GLU A 239 9.08 -11.59 -32.76
CA GLU A 239 8.73 -10.26 -33.26
C GLU A 239 8.79 -9.20 -32.16
N THR A 240 8.31 -9.52 -30.96
CA THR A 240 8.29 -8.57 -29.84
C THR A 240 9.66 -8.43 -29.17
N HIS A 241 10.50 -9.47 -29.13
CA HIS A 241 11.74 -9.50 -28.35
C HIS A 241 12.91 -10.23 -29.04
N GLU A 242 13.27 -9.82 -30.27
CA GLU A 242 14.27 -10.49 -31.13
C GLU A 242 15.61 -10.81 -30.43
N ARG A 243 16.17 -9.83 -29.68
CA ARG A 243 17.46 -10.00 -28.98
C ARG A 243 17.38 -11.03 -27.85
N LEU A 244 16.25 -11.06 -27.12
CA LEU A 244 16.04 -12.00 -26.01
C LEU A 244 15.80 -13.41 -26.56
N TYR A 245 15.00 -13.52 -27.61
CA TYR A 245 14.71 -14.77 -28.31
C TYR A 245 16.00 -15.48 -28.76
N LYS A 246 16.92 -14.77 -29.44
CA LYS A 246 18.22 -15.33 -29.85
C LYS A 246 19.05 -15.86 -28.67
N LYS A 247 19.07 -15.14 -27.54
CA LYS A 247 19.79 -15.57 -26.33
C LYS A 247 19.17 -16.81 -25.68
N VAL A 248 17.84 -16.87 -25.65
CA VAL A 248 17.10 -18.03 -25.11
C VAL A 248 17.37 -19.28 -25.96
N LEU A 249 17.35 -19.16 -27.30
CA LEU A 249 17.67 -20.27 -28.20
C LEU A 249 19.10 -20.78 -28.01
N ALA A 250 20.08 -19.88 -27.90
CA ALA A 250 21.47 -20.26 -27.64
C ALA A 250 21.64 -21.02 -26.32
N GLU A 251 20.91 -20.63 -25.27
CA GLU A 251 20.95 -21.33 -23.98
C GLU A 251 20.27 -22.70 -24.05
N ILE A 252 19.15 -22.84 -24.77
CA ILE A 252 18.50 -24.13 -25.01
C ILE A 252 19.45 -25.05 -25.78
N ALA A 253 20.08 -24.57 -26.85
CA ALA A 253 21.03 -25.34 -27.65
C ALA A 253 22.21 -25.86 -26.80
N ARG A 254 22.76 -24.99 -25.94
CA ARG A 254 23.82 -25.33 -24.99
C ARG A 254 23.39 -26.44 -24.02
N LYS A 255 22.18 -26.33 -23.46
CA LYS A 255 21.63 -27.32 -22.51
C LYS A 255 21.31 -28.66 -23.16
N LEU A 256 20.78 -28.66 -24.39
CA LEU A 256 20.55 -29.88 -25.16
C LEU A 256 21.88 -30.58 -25.47
N THR A 257 22.92 -29.81 -25.81
CA THR A 257 24.27 -30.32 -26.04
C THR A 257 24.89 -30.90 -24.76
N GLU A 258 24.78 -30.21 -23.62
CA GLU A 258 25.21 -30.71 -22.31
C GLU A 258 24.50 -32.02 -21.92
N ALA A 259 23.24 -32.18 -22.32
CA ALA A 259 22.45 -33.39 -22.10
C ALA A 259 22.74 -34.51 -23.13
N GLY A 260 23.61 -34.28 -24.11
CA GLY A 260 23.98 -35.27 -25.14
C GLY A 260 22.94 -35.47 -26.25
N ILE A 261 21.94 -34.59 -26.35
CA ILE A 261 20.86 -34.69 -27.35
C ILE A 261 21.34 -34.16 -28.70
N ARG A 262 21.01 -34.88 -29.77
CA ARG A 262 21.38 -34.54 -31.15
C ARG A 262 20.15 -34.36 -32.02
N LEU A 263 20.28 -33.54 -33.05
CA LEU A 263 19.32 -33.44 -34.15
C LEU A 263 19.87 -34.28 -35.30
N GLY A 264 19.51 -35.57 -35.32
CA GLY A 264 20.11 -36.57 -36.20
C GLY A 264 21.56 -36.82 -35.80
N GLU A 265 22.50 -36.48 -36.70
CA GLU A 265 23.93 -36.60 -36.43
C GLU A 265 24.56 -35.31 -35.90
N VAL A 266 23.82 -34.20 -35.92
CA VAL A 266 24.37 -32.85 -35.69
C VAL A 266 24.07 -32.37 -34.26
N VAL A 267 24.99 -31.57 -33.73
CA VAL A 267 24.79 -30.87 -32.45
C VAL A 267 23.79 -29.73 -32.67
N PRO A 268 22.76 -29.58 -31.80
CA PRO A 268 21.75 -28.54 -31.98
C PRO A 268 22.37 -27.13 -31.97
N THR A 269 22.08 -26.31 -32.98
CA THR A 269 22.44 -24.88 -33.00
C THR A 269 21.23 -23.99 -32.77
N ASP A 270 21.47 -22.71 -32.46
CA ASP A 270 20.41 -21.70 -32.30
C ASP A 270 19.59 -21.51 -33.58
N LYS A 271 20.22 -21.61 -34.77
CA LYS A 271 19.56 -21.55 -36.07
C LYS A 271 18.63 -22.73 -36.31
N ASP A 272 19.07 -23.94 -35.95
CA ASP A 272 18.25 -25.15 -36.12
C ASP A 272 17.02 -25.09 -35.22
N LEU A 273 17.20 -24.64 -33.98
CA LEU A 273 16.10 -24.46 -33.03
C LEU A 273 15.14 -23.35 -33.47
N ASP A 274 15.64 -22.24 -34.01
CA ASP A 274 14.79 -21.18 -34.58
C ASP A 274 13.90 -21.73 -35.69
N ALA A 275 14.48 -22.51 -36.60
CA ALA A 275 13.80 -23.09 -37.75
C ALA A 275 12.72 -24.14 -37.36
N ILE A 276 12.95 -24.87 -36.26
CA ILE A 276 11.96 -25.80 -35.69
C ILE A 276 10.84 -25.03 -34.96
N ILE A 277 11.17 -23.94 -34.25
CA ILE A 277 10.21 -23.16 -33.47
C ILE A 277 9.35 -22.25 -34.36
N SER A 278 9.89 -21.73 -35.46
CA SER A 278 9.17 -20.96 -36.47
C SER A 278 8.16 -21.77 -37.29
N LYS A 279 8.14 -23.10 -37.11
CA LYS A 279 7.31 -24.10 -37.80
C LYS A 279 7.68 -24.38 -39.26
N ASP A 280 8.86 -23.95 -39.69
CA ASP A 280 9.34 -24.20 -41.05
C ASP A 280 9.89 -25.64 -41.21
N TYR A 281 10.35 -26.23 -40.11
CA TYR A 281 10.91 -27.57 -40.05
C TYR A 281 10.26 -28.43 -38.97
N TYR A 282 10.29 -29.75 -39.17
CA TYR A 282 9.85 -30.74 -38.20
C TYR A 282 11.00 -31.62 -37.78
N VAL A 283 10.91 -32.13 -36.57
CA VAL A 283 11.85 -33.07 -35.99
C VAL A 283 11.17 -34.42 -35.86
N ILE A 284 11.85 -35.48 -36.32
CA ILE A 284 11.42 -36.86 -36.06
C ILE A 284 11.66 -37.16 -34.58
N VAL A 285 10.57 -37.36 -33.83
CA VAL A 285 10.63 -37.71 -32.40
C VAL A 285 10.47 -39.21 -32.17
N ASP A 286 9.84 -39.94 -33.10
CA ASP A 286 9.75 -41.40 -33.03
C ASP A 286 9.76 -42.00 -34.45
N PRO A 287 10.88 -42.61 -34.88
CA PRO A 287 10.96 -43.26 -36.18
C PRO A 287 10.22 -44.60 -36.23
N LYS A 288 9.78 -45.18 -35.10
CA LYS A 288 9.19 -46.53 -35.03
C LYS A 288 9.99 -47.56 -35.85
N ASP A 289 9.35 -48.26 -36.79
CA ASP A 289 9.94 -49.27 -37.67
C ASP A 289 10.45 -48.69 -39.02
N THR A 290 10.47 -47.36 -39.16
CA THR A 290 11.04 -46.71 -40.35
C THR A 290 12.55 -46.59 -40.20
N GLY A 291 13.30 -46.68 -41.30
CA GLY A 291 14.76 -46.48 -41.30
C GLY A 291 15.21 -45.04 -41.01
N LEU A 292 14.30 -44.18 -40.51
CA LEU A 292 14.55 -42.79 -40.22
C LEU A 292 15.31 -42.61 -38.91
N GLN A 293 16.13 -41.56 -38.84
CA GLN A 293 16.95 -41.28 -37.66
C GLN A 293 16.21 -40.40 -36.66
N LEU A 294 16.27 -40.77 -35.38
CA LEU A 294 15.75 -39.95 -34.28
C LEU A 294 16.42 -38.56 -34.28
N GLY A 295 15.63 -37.51 -34.19
CA GLY A 295 16.08 -36.12 -34.19
C GLY A 295 16.38 -35.53 -35.57
N ALA A 296 16.19 -36.27 -36.67
CA ALA A 296 16.40 -35.71 -38.00
C ALA A 296 15.44 -34.53 -38.27
N ILE A 297 15.99 -33.45 -38.85
CA ILE A 297 15.24 -32.24 -39.21
C ILE A 297 14.80 -32.37 -40.67
N ILE A 298 13.50 -32.25 -40.92
CA ILE A 298 12.91 -32.37 -42.25
C ILE A 298 12.14 -31.09 -42.55
N HIS A 299 12.23 -30.62 -43.80
CA HIS A 299 11.47 -29.46 -44.27
C HIS A 299 9.98 -29.79 -44.43
N LEU A 300 9.09 -28.82 -44.23
CA LEU A 300 7.62 -29.01 -44.32
C LEU A 300 7.18 -29.74 -45.60
N GLU A 301 7.77 -29.42 -46.75
CA GLU A 301 7.42 -30.00 -48.06
C GLU A 301 7.78 -31.49 -48.19
N GLU A 302 8.80 -31.96 -47.47
CA GLU A 302 9.27 -33.36 -47.55
C GLU A 302 8.45 -34.29 -46.65
N ILE A 303 7.73 -33.75 -45.67
CA ILE A 303 6.88 -34.52 -44.75
C ILE A 303 5.68 -35.14 -45.47
N GLU A 304 5.10 -34.42 -46.41
CA GLU A 304 3.96 -34.94 -47.19
C GLU A 304 4.38 -36.17 -48.00
N ASN A 305 5.60 -36.13 -48.57
CA ASN A 305 6.19 -37.26 -49.30
C ASN A 305 6.47 -38.45 -48.36
N LEU A 306 7.07 -38.21 -47.20
CA LEU A 306 7.37 -39.27 -46.22
C LEU A 306 6.11 -39.89 -45.61
N LYS A 307 5.06 -39.11 -45.38
CA LYS A 307 3.75 -39.63 -44.95
C LYS A 307 3.08 -40.46 -46.04
N ALA A 308 3.26 -40.11 -47.31
CA ALA A 308 2.78 -40.91 -48.43
C ALA A 308 3.55 -42.23 -48.57
N GLU A 309 4.84 -42.26 -48.23
CA GLU A 309 5.72 -43.43 -48.34
C GLU A 309 5.56 -44.42 -47.17
N TYR A 310 5.54 -43.93 -45.93
CA TYR A 310 5.54 -44.76 -44.72
C TYR A 310 4.18 -44.82 -44.00
N GLY A 311 3.18 -44.08 -44.49
CA GLY A 311 1.87 -43.93 -43.87
C GLY A 311 1.86 -42.92 -42.71
N GLU A 312 0.68 -42.35 -42.41
CA GLU A 312 0.54 -41.29 -41.39
C GLU A 312 0.94 -41.74 -39.97
N GLU A 313 0.87 -43.03 -39.67
CA GLU A 313 1.28 -43.59 -38.38
C GLU A 313 2.68 -44.23 -38.40
N GLY A 314 3.38 -44.22 -39.54
CA GLY A 314 4.68 -44.86 -39.71
C GLY A 314 5.79 -44.23 -38.84
N PHE A 315 5.70 -42.93 -38.59
CA PHE A 315 6.64 -42.18 -37.75
C PHE A 315 5.91 -41.00 -37.09
N VAL A 316 6.52 -40.42 -36.04
CA VAL A 316 6.02 -39.21 -35.40
C VAL A 316 7.01 -38.08 -35.64
N ALA A 317 6.57 -37.05 -36.35
CA ALA A 317 7.30 -35.80 -36.55
C ALA A 317 6.52 -34.64 -35.94
N LEU A 318 7.19 -33.80 -35.16
CA LEU A 318 6.59 -32.65 -34.47
C LEU A 318 7.34 -31.36 -34.82
N THR A 319 6.65 -30.23 -34.67
CA THR A 319 7.22 -28.89 -34.84
C THR A 319 6.91 -28.00 -33.64
N GLY A 320 7.60 -26.86 -33.51
CA GLY A 320 7.46 -25.94 -32.39
C GLY A 320 8.18 -26.39 -31.11
N PRO A 321 8.01 -25.67 -29.98
CA PRO A 321 8.65 -26.00 -28.70
C PRO A 321 8.34 -27.41 -28.19
N LYS A 322 7.12 -27.90 -28.48
CA LYS A 322 6.70 -29.26 -28.12
C LYS A 322 7.55 -30.35 -28.80
N ALA A 323 8.07 -30.10 -30.00
CA ALA A 323 8.95 -31.07 -30.68
C ALA A 323 10.23 -31.32 -29.90
N ILE A 324 10.82 -30.26 -29.33
CA ILE A 324 12.05 -30.34 -28.53
C ILE A 324 11.78 -31.06 -27.20
N GLU A 325 10.64 -30.80 -26.56
CA GLU A 325 10.26 -31.48 -25.31
C GLU A 325 10.02 -32.99 -25.53
N GLU A 326 9.31 -33.38 -26.59
CA GLU A 326 9.07 -34.78 -26.91
C GLU A 326 10.34 -35.51 -27.36
N LEU A 327 11.20 -34.86 -28.16
CA LEU A 327 12.52 -35.39 -28.49
C LEU A 327 13.33 -35.68 -27.22
N TYR A 328 13.33 -34.74 -26.28
CA TYR A 328 14.04 -34.89 -25.01
C TYR A 328 13.52 -36.07 -24.19
N LYS A 329 12.20 -36.27 -24.12
CA LYS A 329 11.59 -37.43 -23.44
C LYS A 329 12.03 -38.74 -24.08
N LYS A 330 12.06 -38.81 -25.41
CA LYS A 330 12.48 -40.00 -26.17
C LYS A 330 13.95 -40.34 -25.95
N TYR A 331 14.84 -39.35 -25.94
CA TYR A 331 16.24 -39.56 -25.57
C TYR A 331 16.39 -40.06 -24.13
N ARG A 332 15.56 -39.57 -23.19
CA ARG A 332 15.56 -40.03 -21.80
C ARG A 332 15.01 -41.45 -21.62
N GLU A 333 14.07 -41.89 -22.44
CA GLU A 333 13.63 -43.30 -22.47
C GLU A 333 14.80 -44.24 -22.81
N ILE A 334 15.69 -43.79 -23.71
CA ILE A 334 16.89 -44.53 -24.14
C ILE A 334 18.03 -44.38 -23.08
N HIS A 335 18.15 -43.20 -22.48
CA HIS A 335 19.21 -42.81 -21.54
C HIS A 335 18.64 -42.27 -20.22
N PRO A 336 18.40 -43.14 -19.22
CA PRO A 336 17.81 -42.74 -17.93
C PRO A 336 18.63 -41.73 -17.13
N GLU A 337 19.94 -41.61 -17.42
CA GLU A 337 20.88 -40.67 -16.81
C GLU A 337 20.64 -39.20 -17.20
N ILE A 338 19.85 -38.95 -18.26
CA ILE A 338 19.52 -37.58 -18.69
C ILE A 338 18.59 -36.91 -17.65
N PRO A 339 18.89 -35.67 -17.22
CA PRO A 339 18.05 -34.91 -16.27
C PRO A 339 16.60 -34.75 -16.73
N ILE A 340 15.70 -34.33 -15.84
CA ILE A 340 14.32 -34.01 -16.23
C ILE A 340 14.32 -32.71 -17.05
N PHE A 341 13.48 -32.64 -18.08
CA PHE A 341 13.33 -31.47 -18.96
C PHE A 341 13.04 -30.15 -18.22
N ASP A 342 12.55 -30.22 -16.98
CA ASP A 342 12.38 -29.08 -16.08
C ASP A 342 13.66 -28.25 -15.90
N GLY A 343 14.85 -28.86 -16.03
CA GLY A 343 16.12 -28.13 -16.02
C GLY A 343 16.27 -27.13 -17.18
N ILE A 344 15.74 -27.45 -18.37
CA ILE A 344 15.73 -26.56 -19.53
C ILE A 344 14.68 -25.45 -19.34
N ARG A 345 13.48 -25.81 -18.86
CA ARG A 345 12.45 -24.81 -18.52
C ARG A 345 12.94 -23.79 -17.51
N GLU A 346 13.67 -24.24 -16.50
CA GLU A 346 14.27 -23.39 -15.48
C GLU A 346 15.42 -22.53 -16.05
N ALA A 347 16.27 -23.08 -16.92
CA ALA A 347 17.33 -22.33 -17.57
C ALA A 347 16.79 -21.20 -18.47
N VAL A 348 15.72 -21.48 -19.23
CA VAL A 348 15.01 -20.50 -20.05
C VAL A 348 14.43 -19.38 -19.18
N ARG A 349 13.69 -19.75 -18.12
CA ARG A 349 13.17 -18.78 -17.13
C ARG A 349 14.29 -17.94 -16.52
N GLN A 350 15.39 -18.54 -16.12
CA GLN A 350 16.53 -17.82 -15.55
C GLN A 350 17.19 -16.87 -16.55
N THR A 351 17.24 -17.25 -17.83
CA THR A 351 17.81 -16.40 -18.89
C THR A 351 16.91 -15.19 -19.16
N ILE A 352 15.60 -15.41 -19.20
CA ILE A 352 14.59 -14.35 -19.30
C ILE A 352 14.67 -13.42 -18.08
N LEU A 353 14.77 -13.97 -16.86
CA LEU A 353 14.90 -13.21 -15.61
C LEU A 353 16.25 -12.48 -15.45
N LYS A 354 17.32 -12.98 -16.07
CA LYS A 354 18.63 -12.32 -16.08
C LYS A 354 18.64 -11.12 -17.02
N GLU A 355 18.03 -11.26 -18.21
CA GLU A 355 17.99 -10.20 -19.21
C GLU A 355 16.93 -9.15 -18.88
N VAL A 356 15.73 -9.58 -18.48
CA VAL A 356 14.70 -8.72 -17.90
C VAL A 356 15.07 -8.52 -16.44
N ALA A 357 15.86 -7.47 -16.16
CA ALA A 357 16.34 -7.15 -14.82
C ALA A 357 15.30 -7.52 -13.75
N GLU A 358 15.60 -8.51 -12.91
CA GLU A 358 14.69 -9.07 -11.90
C GLU A 358 14.02 -7.97 -11.04
N GLN A 359 14.72 -6.84 -10.87
CA GLN A 359 14.23 -5.65 -10.22
C GLN A 359 13.05 -4.96 -10.94
N LYS A 360 13.04 -4.89 -12.28
CA LYS A 360 11.94 -4.33 -13.08
C LYS A 360 10.68 -5.18 -12.91
N LEU A 361 10.80 -6.51 -13.04
CA LEU A 361 9.67 -7.42 -12.87
C LEU A 361 9.09 -7.35 -11.44
N LYS A 362 9.95 -7.36 -10.41
CA LYS A 362 9.52 -7.17 -9.01
C LYS A 362 8.79 -5.84 -8.80
N LYS A 363 9.19 -4.75 -9.47
CA LYS A 363 8.51 -3.45 -9.40
C LYS A 363 7.10 -3.53 -10.04
N LEU A 364 6.99 -4.10 -11.24
CA LEU A 364 5.71 -4.26 -11.95
C LEU A 364 4.71 -5.09 -11.14
N ILE A 365 5.13 -6.25 -10.61
CA ILE A 365 4.27 -7.11 -9.77
C ILE A 365 3.80 -6.36 -8.52
N ARG A 366 4.69 -5.62 -7.86
CA ARG A 366 4.32 -4.82 -6.67
C ARG A 366 3.34 -3.71 -6.99
N LYS A 367 3.47 -3.07 -8.17
CA LYS A 367 2.58 -2.02 -8.66
C LYS A 367 1.20 -2.62 -9.00
N LEU A 368 1.17 -3.70 -9.77
CA LEU A 368 -0.08 -4.41 -10.11
C LEU A 368 -0.82 -4.88 -8.86
N ARG A 369 -0.12 -5.52 -7.90
CA ARG A 369 -0.73 -5.96 -6.62
C ARG A 369 -1.32 -4.80 -5.82
N LEU A 370 -0.71 -3.62 -5.89
CA LEU A 370 -1.23 -2.43 -5.20
C LEU A 370 -2.52 -1.95 -5.87
N ILE A 371 -2.55 -1.86 -7.21
CA ILE A 371 -3.71 -1.44 -8.00
C ILE A 371 -4.87 -2.43 -7.84
N GLU A 372 -4.62 -3.73 -8.00
CA GLU A 372 -5.63 -4.77 -7.78
C GLU A 372 -6.14 -4.76 -6.33
N GLY A 373 -5.28 -4.41 -5.37
CA GLY A 373 -5.69 -4.19 -3.98
C GLY A 373 -6.72 -3.08 -3.83
N PHE A 374 -6.59 -1.97 -4.57
CA PHE A 374 -7.59 -0.89 -4.58
C PHE A 374 -8.89 -1.34 -5.25
N ILE A 375 -8.81 -1.96 -6.43
CA ILE A 375 -9.98 -2.47 -7.18
C ILE A 375 -10.80 -3.43 -6.31
N ASN A 376 -10.15 -4.48 -5.77
CA ASN A 376 -10.84 -5.52 -5.00
C ASN A 376 -11.40 -5.01 -3.67
N SER A 377 -10.79 -3.98 -3.09
CA SER A 377 -11.23 -3.45 -1.80
C SER A 377 -12.29 -2.35 -1.91
N GLY A 378 -12.49 -1.76 -3.10
CA GLY A 378 -13.32 -0.59 -3.33
C GLY A 378 -12.78 0.68 -2.66
N ASN A 379 -11.55 0.66 -2.14
CA ASN A 379 -10.91 1.85 -1.61
C ASN A 379 -10.43 2.72 -2.78
N LYS A 380 -10.45 4.04 -2.59
CA LYS A 380 -9.92 4.96 -3.59
C LYS A 380 -8.50 5.44 -3.23
N PRO A 381 -7.57 5.56 -4.20
CA PRO A 381 -6.18 5.96 -3.92
C PRO A 381 -6.05 7.33 -3.27
N GLU A 382 -6.93 8.28 -3.61
CA GLU A 382 -6.91 9.64 -3.08
C GLU A 382 -7.19 9.69 -1.56
N TRP A 383 -7.75 8.63 -0.96
CA TRP A 383 -7.92 8.54 0.51
C TRP A 383 -6.60 8.40 1.28
N MET A 384 -5.47 8.20 0.58
CA MET A 384 -4.14 8.34 1.17
C MET A 384 -3.74 9.79 1.43
N ILE A 385 -4.47 10.75 0.84
CA ILE A 385 -4.37 12.18 1.13
C ILE A 385 -5.56 12.58 2.01
N LEU A 386 -5.27 13.20 3.14
CA LEU A 386 -6.23 13.55 4.17
C LEU A 386 -6.70 14.99 3.98
N ASP A 387 -8.01 15.19 3.87
CA ASP A 387 -8.65 16.50 4.06
C ASP A 387 -9.13 16.69 5.52
N VAL A 388 -9.37 15.57 6.19
CA VAL A 388 -9.96 15.52 7.52
C VAL A 388 -9.11 14.62 8.41
N ILE A 389 -8.75 15.13 9.59
CA ILE A 389 -8.01 14.35 10.60
C ILE A 389 -8.94 13.97 11.75
N PRO A 390 -9.07 12.67 12.08
CA PRO A 390 -9.82 12.27 13.27
C PRO A 390 -9.07 12.68 14.55
N VAL A 391 -9.83 13.22 15.51
CA VAL A 391 -9.36 13.52 16.84
C VAL A 391 -9.83 12.41 17.78
N ILE A 392 -8.87 11.68 18.36
CA ILE A 392 -9.21 10.58 19.27
C ILE A 392 -9.97 11.09 20.52
N PRO A 393 -10.83 10.26 21.12
CA PRO A 393 -11.56 10.60 22.33
C PRO A 393 -10.64 11.09 23.47
N PRO A 394 -11.02 12.13 24.23
CA PRO A 394 -10.16 12.79 25.22
C PRO A 394 -9.72 11.88 26.37
N ASP A 395 -10.53 10.89 26.74
CA ASP A 395 -10.18 9.97 27.83
C ASP A 395 -9.10 8.97 27.42
N LEU A 396 -8.82 8.84 26.11
CA LEU A 396 -7.65 8.11 25.59
C LEU A 396 -6.39 8.98 25.52
N ARG A 397 -6.52 10.28 25.78
CA ARG A 397 -5.43 11.29 25.83
C ARG A 397 -5.62 12.23 27.03
N PRO A 398 -5.66 11.68 28.26
CA PRO A 398 -6.13 12.41 29.43
C PRO A 398 -5.21 13.58 29.80
N LEU A 399 -5.80 14.50 30.56
CA LEU A 399 -5.11 15.60 31.23
C LEU A 399 -5.39 15.41 32.73
N ILE A 400 -4.35 15.04 33.48
CA ILE A 400 -4.47 14.61 34.87
C ILE A 400 -3.93 15.73 35.77
N PRO A 401 -4.72 16.25 36.72
CA PRO A 401 -4.21 17.18 37.73
C PRO A 401 -3.20 16.47 38.63
N LEU A 402 -2.09 17.13 38.89
CA LEU A 402 -1.07 16.74 39.86
C LEU A 402 -1.16 17.63 41.10
N ASP A 403 -0.57 17.17 42.19
CA ASP A 403 -0.43 17.98 43.39
C ASP A 403 0.35 19.28 43.10
N GLY A 404 -0.14 20.39 43.67
CA GLY A 404 0.40 21.73 43.43
C GLY A 404 -0.13 22.43 42.17
N GLY A 405 -1.30 22.02 41.66
CA GLY A 405 -2.01 22.74 40.58
C GLY A 405 -1.38 22.58 39.19
N ARG A 406 -0.40 21.67 39.03
CA ARG A 406 0.19 21.30 37.74
C ARG A 406 -0.70 20.27 37.04
N PHE A 407 -0.52 20.12 35.73
CA PHE A 407 -1.23 19.11 34.94
C PHE A 407 -0.25 18.24 34.16
N ALA A 408 -0.46 16.93 34.19
CA ALA A 408 0.18 15.99 33.29
C ALA A 408 -0.68 15.84 32.04
N THR A 409 -0.12 16.12 30.86
CA THR A 409 -0.80 16.01 29.57
C THR A 409 -0.27 14.83 28.78
N SER A 410 -1.15 14.14 28.06
CA SER A 410 -0.73 13.23 26.98
C SER A 410 -0.05 14.01 25.85
N ASP A 411 1.08 13.52 25.35
CA ASP A 411 1.84 14.07 24.22
C ASP A 411 0.99 14.31 22.96
N LEU A 412 -0.05 13.48 22.76
CA LEU A 412 -0.98 13.62 21.65
C LEU A 412 -1.69 14.98 21.67
N ASN A 413 -1.99 15.53 22.85
CA ASN A 413 -2.63 16.84 22.95
C ASN A 413 -1.72 17.96 22.43
N ASP A 414 -0.41 17.87 22.64
CA ASP A 414 0.55 18.84 22.11
C ASP A 414 0.71 18.71 20.59
N LEU A 415 0.70 17.48 20.07
CA LEU A 415 0.73 17.21 18.63
C LEU A 415 -0.54 17.72 17.92
N TYR A 416 -1.73 17.43 18.46
CA TYR A 416 -2.98 17.98 17.93
C TYR A 416 -3.01 19.51 18.00
N ARG A 417 -2.51 20.11 19.09
CA ARG A 417 -2.43 21.58 19.23
C ARG A 417 -1.59 22.20 18.12
N ARG A 418 -0.45 21.58 17.79
CA ARG A 418 0.42 22.03 16.69
C ARG A 418 -0.32 21.98 15.35
N VAL A 419 -1.03 20.90 15.05
CA VAL A 419 -1.84 20.77 13.83
C VAL A 419 -2.90 21.87 13.75
N ILE A 420 -3.69 22.05 14.82
CA ILE A 420 -4.76 23.06 14.86
C ILE A 420 -4.19 24.47 14.69
N ASN A 421 -3.08 24.80 15.36
CA ASN A 421 -2.45 26.11 15.24
C ASN A 421 -1.97 26.41 13.81
N ARG A 422 -1.33 25.43 13.15
CA ARG A 422 -0.88 25.56 11.76
C ARG A 422 -2.05 25.68 10.80
N ASN A 423 -3.07 24.84 10.99
CA ASN A 423 -4.27 24.86 10.18
C ASN A 423 -5.02 26.19 10.28
N ASN A 424 -5.23 26.71 11.50
CA ASN A 424 -5.89 28.00 11.71
C ASN A 424 -5.08 29.17 11.16
N ARG A 425 -3.75 29.11 11.28
CA ARG A 425 -2.87 30.11 10.68
C ARG A 425 -2.95 30.08 9.15
N LEU A 426 -2.97 28.88 8.55
CA LEU A 426 -3.13 28.72 7.11
C LEU A 426 -4.48 29.27 6.62
N LYS A 427 -5.60 28.95 7.30
CA LYS A 427 -6.92 29.52 6.98
C LYS A 427 -6.87 31.05 6.93
N ARG A 428 -6.31 31.69 7.97
CA ARG A 428 -6.16 33.15 8.02
C ARG A 428 -5.26 33.72 6.92
N LEU A 429 -4.19 33.01 6.55
CA LEU A 429 -3.28 33.44 5.48
C LEU A 429 -3.96 33.38 4.12
N ILE A 430 -4.81 32.38 3.88
CA ILE A 430 -5.64 32.27 2.68
C ILE A 430 -6.68 33.39 2.67
N ASP A 431 -7.39 33.63 3.77
CA ASP A 431 -8.40 34.70 3.87
C ASP A 431 -7.82 36.13 3.67
N LEU A 432 -6.52 36.29 3.92
CA LEU A 432 -5.79 37.55 3.74
C LEU A 432 -5.08 37.65 2.38
N ASP A 433 -5.28 36.69 1.47
CA ASP A 433 -4.61 36.60 0.17
C ASP A 433 -3.08 36.77 0.29
N ALA A 434 -2.48 36.12 1.30
CA ALA A 434 -1.05 36.20 1.51
C ALA A 434 -0.27 35.66 0.30
N PRO A 435 0.93 36.19 0.01
CA PRO A 435 1.78 35.72 -1.08
C PRO A 435 1.98 34.19 -1.09
N GLU A 436 2.00 33.60 -2.28
CA GLU A 436 1.98 32.14 -2.46
C GLU A 436 3.13 31.43 -1.73
N ILE A 437 4.32 32.04 -1.68
CA ILE A 437 5.49 31.52 -0.95
C ILE A 437 5.17 31.31 0.54
N ILE A 438 4.43 32.24 1.16
CA ILE A 438 4.04 32.15 2.57
C ILE A 438 3.01 31.03 2.76
N ILE A 439 2.03 30.93 1.85
CA ILE A 439 1.03 29.86 1.86
C ILE A 439 1.70 28.49 1.69
N ARG A 440 2.61 28.32 0.72
CA ARG A 440 3.37 27.08 0.48
C ARG A 440 4.16 26.67 1.71
N ASN A 441 4.85 27.62 2.36
CA ASN A 441 5.58 27.32 3.59
C ASN A 441 4.65 26.88 4.72
N GLU A 442 3.50 27.53 4.91
CA GLU A 442 2.55 27.12 5.96
C GLU A 442 1.88 25.77 5.63
N LYS A 443 1.57 25.47 4.35
CA LYS A 443 1.13 24.14 3.89
C LYS A 443 2.19 23.07 4.20
N ARG A 444 3.48 23.33 3.93
CA ARG A 444 4.60 22.44 4.29
C ARG A 444 4.69 22.21 5.81
N MET A 445 4.55 23.28 6.60
CA MET A 445 4.56 23.16 8.07
C MET A 445 3.34 22.40 8.61
N LEU A 446 2.19 22.52 7.96
CA LEU A 446 0.99 21.74 8.28
C LEU A 446 1.22 20.25 8.00
N GLN A 447 1.78 19.90 6.84
CA GLN A 447 2.18 18.53 6.51
C GLN A 447 3.11 17.95 7.59
N GLU A 448 4.17 18.66 7.96
CA GLU A 448 5.12 18.22 9.01
C GLU A 448 4.45 18.05 10.38
N ALA A 449 3.47 18.89 10.73
CA ALA A 449 2.73 18.76 11.97
C ALA A 449 1.85 17.50 12.01
N VAL A 450 1.23 17.14 10.87
CA VAL A 450 0.42 15.94 10.73
C VAL A 450 1.30 14.69 10.69
N ASP A 451 2.45 14.74 10.02
CA ASP A 451 3.43 13.66 10.05
C ASP A 451 3.85 13.33 11.49
N ALA A 452 4.14 14.37 12.30
CA ALA A 452 4.50 14.20 13.69
C ALA A 452 3.36 13.64 14.55
N LEU A 453 2.11 14.03 14.26
CA LEU A 453 0.94 13.46 14.95
C LEU A 453 0.80 11.95 14.68
N ILE A 454 0.99 11.53 13.42
CA ILE A 454 0.79 10.15 12.99
C ILE A 454 2.00 9.28 13.35
N ASP A 455 3.21 9.64 12.92
CA ASP A 455 4.46 8.89 13.14
C ASP A 455 5.66 9.85 13.32
N ASN A 456 5.81 10.37 14.53
CA ASN A 456 6.86 11.33 14.88
C ASN A 456 8.26 10.73 14.68
N GLY A 457 9.12 11.46 13.97
CA GLY A 457 10.49 11.02 13.66
C GLY A 457 10.61 10.12 12.44
N ARG A 458 9.50 9.79 11.76
CA ARG A 458 9.57 9.05 10.48
C ARG A 458 10.24 9.85 9.37
N ARG A 459 10.11 11.18 9.39
CA ARG A 459 10.79 12.12 8.51
C ARG A 459 11.34 13.30 9.32
N GLY A 460 12.56 13.73 8.98
CA GLY A 460 13.11 14.99 9.46
C GLY A 460 13.40 14.99 10.96
N ARG A 461 13.32 16.18 11.57
CA ARG A 461 13.61 16.37 12.99
C ARG A 461 12.44 15.89 13.85
N ILE A 462 12.77 15.12 14.89
CA ILE A 462 11.77 14.62 15.84
C ILE A 462 11.22 15.80 16.64
N VAL A 463 9.89 15.89 16.73
CA VAL A 463 9.24 16.86 17.60
C VAL A 463 9.44 16.44 19.05
N ALA A 464 10.12 17.28 19.82
CA ALA A 464 10.46 17.02 21.21
C ALA A 464 10.00 18.15 22.14
N GLN A 465 9.80 17.81 23.41
CA GLN A 465 9.59 18.74 24.51
C GLN A 465 10.60 18.42 25.61
N ASN A 466 11.38 19.41 26.05
CA ASN A 466 12.47 19.23 27.02
C ASN A 466 13.43 18.08 26.61
N ASN A 467 13.85 18.06 25.34
CA ASN A 467 14.66 17.01 24.70
C ASN A 467 14.06 15.60 24.70
N ARG A 468 12.85 15.40 25.21
CA ARG A 468 12.11 14.13 25.10
C ARG A 468 11.26 14.13 23.84
N PRO A 469 11.39 13.13 22.95
CA PRO A 469 10.52 13.01 21.78
C PRO A 469 9.07 12.78 22.22
N LEU A 470 8.13 13.49 21.57
CA LEU A 470 6.71 13.30 21.81
C LEU A 470 6.23 11.98 21.20
N LYS A 471 5.43 11.21 21.92
CA LYS A 471 4.85 9.95 21.41
C LYS A 471 3.70 10.24 20.43
N SER A 472 3.80 9.67 19.24
CA SER A 472 2.78 9.77 18.18
C SER A 472 1.67 8.72 18.33
N LEU A 473 0.68 8.78 17.43
CA LEU A 473 -0.36 7.74 17.33
C LEU A 473 0.24 6.37 17.00
N SER A 474 1.22 6.32 16.10
CA SER A 474 1.94 5.08 15.74
C SER A 474 2.70 4.51 16.92
N ASP A 475 3.37 5.35 17.72
CA ASP A 475 4.10 4.93 18.92
C ASP A 475 3.20 4.34 19.99
N SER A 476 1.94 4.79 20.04
CA SER A 476 0.93 4.23 20.95
C SER A 476 0.53 2.80 20.58
N LEU A 477 0.75 2.39 19.32
CA LEU A 477 0.43 1.05 18.83
C LEU A 477 1.63 0.10 18.84
N ARG A 478 2.82 0.59 18.48
CA ARG A 478 4.02 -0.23 18.25
C ARG A 478 4.91 -0.39 19.49
N GLY A 479 5.79 -1.41 19.45
CA GLY A 479 6.81 -1.63 20.46
C GLY A 479 6.35 -2.40 21.70
N LYS A 480 7.26 -2.63 22.65
CA LYS A 480 6.99 -3.40 23.88
C LYS A 480 5.94 -2.73 24.78
N GLN A 481 5.96 -1.40 24.82
CA GLN A 481 5.00 -0.55 25.57
C GLN A 481 3.83 -0.11 24.68
N GLY A 482 3.68 -0.69 23.49
CA GLY A 482 2.57 -0.41 22.59
C GLY A 482 1.31 -1.18 22.99
N ARG A 483 0.15 -0.66 22.59
CA ARG A 483 -1.16 -1.18 23.00
C ARG A 483 -1.35 -2.68 22.72
N PHE A 484 -0.87 -3.19 21.59
CA PHE A 484 -1.01 -4.60 21.25
C PHE A 484 -0.27 -5.51 22.23
N ARG A 485 1.02 -5.24 22.50
CA ARG A 485 1.84 -6.11 23.34
C ARG A 485 1.55 -5.93 24.83
N GLN A 486 1.29 -4.70 25.27
CA GLN A 486 1.16 -4.39 26.69
C GLN A 486 -0.26 -4.55 27.22
N ASN A 487 -1.28 -4.32 26.38
CA ASN A 487 -2.67 -4.24 26.86
C ASN A 487 -3.61 -5.26 26.21
N LEU A 488 -3.25 -5.84 25.06
CA LEU A 488 -4.09 -6.84 24.39
C LEU A 488 -3.58 -8.27 24.62
N LEU A 489 -2.28 -8.53 24.48
CA LEU A 489 -1.71 -9.87 24.67
C LEU A 489 -1.56 -10.29 26.15
N GLY A 490 -1.38 -9.34 27.05
CA GLY A 490 -1.33 -9.57 28.49
C GLY A 490 -1.99 -8.42 29.22
N LYS A 491 -2.73 -8.72 30.29
CA LYS A 491 -3.37 -7.71 31.13
C LYS A 491 -3.06 -8.01 32.59
N ARG A 492 -3.12 -6.96 33.41
CA ARG A 492 -3.22 -7.15 34.85
C ARG A 492 -4.57 -7.77 35.13
N VAL A 493 -4.59 -8.74 36.04
CA VAL A 493 -5.78 -9.49 36.42
C VAL A 493 -6.06 -9.26 37.90
N ASP A 494 -7.33 -9.10 38.22
CA ASP A 494 -7.81 -9.12 39.59
C ASP A 494 -7.67 -10.55 40.16
N TYR A 495 -7.82 -10.70 41.48
CA TYR A 495 -7.69 -12.01 42.16
C TYR A 495 -6.34 -12.68 41.91
N SER A 496 -5.26 -11.90 41.96
CA SER A 496 -3.90 -12.39 41.83
C SER A 496 -2.98 -11.79 42.87
N GLY A 497 -1.97 -12.54 43.30
CA GLY A 497 -0.95 -12.05 44.21
C GLY A 497 0.38 -12.75 43.99
N ARG A 498 1.43 -12.21 44.61
CA ARG A 498 2.81 -12.70 44.47
C ARG A 498 3.48 -12.69 45.83
N SER A 499 4.08 -13.83 46.18
CA SER A 499 4.92 -13.98 47.37
C SER A 499 6.17 -14.79 47.04
N VAL A 500 7.13 -14.79 47.94
CA VAL A 500 8.33 -15.65 47.85
C VAL A 500 7.93 -17.09 48.16
N ILE A 501 8.42 -18.03 47.35
CA ILE A 501 8.21 -19.46 47.59
C ILE A 501 9.25 -19.97 48.60
N VAL A 502 8.79 -20.81 49.52
CA VAL A 502 9.63 -21.51 50.51
C VAL A 502 9.27 -23.00 50.44
N VAL A 503 10.24 -23.88 50.69
CA VAL A 503 10.03 -25.33 50.67
C VAL A 503 9.10 -25.74 51.83
N GLY A 504 8.08 -26.55 51.53
CA GLY A 504 7.18 -27.16 52.53
C GLY A 504 7.21 -28.69 52.41
N PRO A 505 8.20 -29.37 53.02
CA PRO A 505 8.37 -30.82 52.92
C PRO A 505 7.16 -31.65 53.39
N GLU A 506 6.30 -31.07 54.22
CA GLU A 506 5.08 -31.66 54.76
C GLU A 506 3.89 -31.68 53.78
N LEU A 507 3.98 -30.95 52.67
CA LEU A 507 2.89 -30.80 51.70
C LEU A 507 2.83 -31.97 50.73
N GLN A 508 1.62 -32.38 50.36
CA GLN A 508 1.42 -33.37 49.29
C GLN A 508 1.61 -32.73 47.90
N MET A 509 1.77 -33.57 46.86
CA MET A 509 2.09 -33.12 45.50
C MET A 509 1.03 -32.17 44.89
N HIS A 510 -0.21 -32.21 45.37
CA HIS A 510 -1.32 -31.38 44.89
C HIS A 510 -1.64 -30.19 45.82
N GLU A 511 -0.80 -29.95 46.83
CA GLU A 511 -1.01 -28.90 47.83
C GLU A 511 0.02 -27.77 47.68
N CYS A 512 -0.36 -26.57 48.13
CA CYS A 512 0.56 -25.47 48.31
C CYS A 512 0.18 -24.64 49.55
N GLY A 513 1.18 -24.08 50.23
CA GLY A 513 0.97 -23.19 51.37
C GLY A 513 0.67 -21.76 50.91
N LEU A 514 -0.50 -21.24 51.26
CA LEU A 514 -0.87 -19.85 51.01
C LEU A 514 -0.85 -19.03 52.32
N PRO A 515 -0.15 -17.88 52.38
CA PRO A 515 -0.19 -17.02 53.56
C PRO A 515 -1.62 -16.58 53.87
N LYS A 516 -2.04 -16.65 55.14
CA LYS A 516 -3.41 -16.30 55.56
C LYS A 516 -3.86 -14.91 55.10
N GLN A 517 -2.96 -13.92 55.17
CA GLN A 517 -3.24 -12.56 54.72
C GLN A 517 -3.49 -12.50 53.21
N MET A 518 -2.73 -13.28 52.43
CA MET A 518 -2.91 -13.36 50.97
C MET A 518 -4.22 -14.09 50.62
N ALA A 519 -4.55 -15.15 51.36
CA ALA A 519 -5.82 -15.85 51.20
C ALA A 519 -7.03 -14.93 51.47
N LEU A 520 -6.97 -14.12 52.53
CA LEU A 520 -8.02 -13.18 52.94
C LEU A 520 -8.29 -12.09 51.89
N GLU A 521 -7.29 -11.70 51.11
CA GLU A 521 -7.47 -10.68 50.05
C GLU A 521 -7.94 -11.30 48.72
N LEU A 522 -7.60 -12.57 48.47
CA LEU A 522 -7.95 -13.26 47.22
C LEU A 522 -9.37 -13.82 47.21
N PHE A 523 -9.93 -14.16 48.38
CA PHE A 523 -11.22 -14.80 48.57
C PHE A 523 -12.03 -14.04 49.62
#